data_AF-A0A968HKD5-F1
#
_entry.id   AF-A0A968HKD5-F1
#
_cell.length_a   1.000
_cell.length_b   1.000
_cell.length_c   1.000
_cell.angle_alpha   90.00
_cell.angle_beta   90.00
_cell.angle_gamma   90.00
#
_symmetry.space_group_name_H-M   'P 1'
#
loop_
_entity.id
_entity.type
_entity.pdbx_description
1 polymer ?
#
loop_
_entity_poly.entity_id
_entity_poly.type
_entity_poly.pdbx_seq_one_letter_code
_entity_poly.pdbx_strand_id
1 'polypeptide(L)'
;MSRSFSSEASQTDWERIDTMQDEDIDLSDIPEVTEEQMRRAVLRIGGKPVKRGQRHVDLLLDAFIVEYFEAKAGEQGMQALINQVLAEYIHHQ
;
A
#
# COMPACT_ATOMS: atom_id res chain seq x y z
N MET A 1 -20.15 -4.12 -29.74
CA MET A 1 -18.83 -3.53 -29.42
C MET A 1 -18.02 -4.59 -28.68
N SER A 2 -17.32 -5.48 -29.39
CA SER A 2 -16.46 -6.50 -28.76
C SER A 2 -15.06 -5.91 -28.59
N ARG A 3 -14.65 -5.64 -27.34
CA ARG A 3 -13.26 -5.28 -27.03
C ARG A 3 -12.42 -6.55 -27.14
N SER A 4 -11.60 -6.64 -28.18
CA SER A 4 -10.51 -7.60 -28.24
C SER A 4 -9.44 -7.17 -27.25
N PHE A 5 -9.44 -7.77 -26.06
CA PHE A 5 -8.18 -7.93 -25.34
C PHE A 5 -7.22 -8.67 -26.29
N SER A 6 -5.98 -8.22 -26.39
CA SER A 6 -5.00 -8.68 -27.41
C SER A 6 -5.03 -10.20 -27.52
N SER A 7 -5.57 -10.70 -28.64
CA SER A 7 -5.84 -12.12 -28.87
C SER A 7 -4.62 -12.89 -29.37
N GLU A 8 -3.44 -12.29 -29.34
CA GLU A 8 -2.19 -12.92 -29.77
C GLU A 8 -1.61 -13.73 -28.62
N ALA A 9 -1.23 -14.97 -28.91
CA ALA A 9 -0.49 -15.79 -27.96
C ALA A 9 0.79 -15.04 -27.57
N SER A 10 1.01 -14.91 -26.26
CA SER A 10 2.22 -14.30 -25.73
C SER A 10 3.45 -15.03 -26.29
N GLN A 11 4.38 -14.28 -26.87
CA GLN A 11 5.67 -14.81 -27.35
C GLN A 11 6.69 -14.99 -26.22
N THR A 12 6.27 -14.77 -24.97
CA THR A 12 7.10 -14.96 -23.79
C THR A 12 7.34 -16.44 -23.56
N ASP A 13 8.60 -16.81 -23.36
CA ASP A 13 8.98 -18.13 -22.87
C ASP A 13 8.63 -18.25 -21.37
N TRP A 14 7.43 -18.75 -21.10
CA TRP A 14 6.89 -18.85 -19.74
C TRP A 14 7.56 -19.93 -18.90
N GLU A 15 8.01 -21.03 -19.51
CA GLU A 15 8.69 -22.13 -18.79
C GLU A 15 10.04 -21.64 -18.22
N ARG A 16 10.75 -20.81 -18.99
CA ARG A 16 11.98 -20.16 -18.52
C ARG A 16 11.73 -19.19 -17.38
N ILE A 17 10.65 -18.40 -17.42
CA ILE A 17 10.33 -17.44 -16.34
C ILE A 17 9.90 -18.16 -15.06
N ASP A 18 9.09 -19.22 -15.17
CA ASP A 18 8.58 -19.99 -14.03
C ASP A 18 9.69 -20.72 -13.25
N THR A 19 10.79 -21.05 -13.93
CA THR A 19 11.94 -21.75 -13.34
C THR A 19 13.11 -20.83 -12.96
N MET A 20 13.03 -19.53 -13.25
CA MET A 20 14.08 -18.55 -12.97
C MET A 20 14.19 -18.27 -11.47
N GLN A 21 15.42 -18.21 -10.96
CA GLN A 21 15.68 -17.76 -9.59
C GLN A 21 15.89 -16.24 -9.56
N ASP A 22 15.67 -15.60 -8.42
CA ASP A 22 15.82 -14.15 -8.26
C ASP A 22 17.24 -13.69 -8.65
N GLU A 23 18.27 -14.52 -8.38
CA GLU A 23 19.67 -14.24 -8.70
C GLU A 23 19.98 -14.26 -10.22
N ASP A 24 19.13 -14.92 -11.02
CA ASP A 24 19.27 -15.00 -12.47
C ASP A 24 18.64 -13.77 -13.18
N ILE A 25 17.93 -12.91 -12.44
CA ILE A 25 17.31 -11.71 -12.98
C ILE A 25 18.41 -10.68 -13.29
N ASP A 26 18.50 -10.28 -14.57
CA ASP A 26 19.39 -9.21 -15.00
C ASP A 26 18.85 -7.85 -14.55
N LEU A 27 19.58 -7.21 -13.63
CA LEU A 27 19.28 -5.88 -13.08
C LEU A 27 20.27 -4.82 -13.59
N SER A 28 21.03 -5.11 -14.65
CA SER A 28 22.07 -4.20 -15.17
C SER A 28 21.50 -2.89 -15.70
N ASP A 29 20.25 -2.88 -16.18
CA ASP A 29 19.54 -1.71 -16.66
C ASP A 29 18.73 -0.99 -15.56
N ILE A 30 18.21 -1.74 -14.58
CA ILE A 30 17.42 -1.25 -13.46
C ILE A 30 18.02 -1.80 -12.16
N PRO A 31 19.06 -1.14 -11.62
CA PRO A 31 19.69 -1.60 -10.39
C PRO A 31 18.72 -1.48 -9.20
N GLU A 32 18.97 -2.29 -8.17
CA GLU A 32 18.15 -2.28 -6.96
C GLU A 32 18.11 -0.93 -6.26
N VAL A 33 16.98 -0.66 -5.60
CA VAL A 33 16.81 0.56 -4.81
C VAL A 33 17.67 0.47 -3.57
N THR A 34 18.72 1.29 -3.51
CA THR A 34 19.57 1.41 -2.33
C THR A 34 18.80 2.00 -1.13
N GLU A 35 19.25 1.68 0.09
CA GLU A 35 18.68 2.27 1.31
C GLU A 35 18.75 3.80 1.32
N GLU A 36 19.79 4.39 0.74
CA GLU A 36 19.93 5.85 0.64
C GLU A 36 18.88 6.46 -0.29
N GLN A 37 18.56 5.79 -1.39
CA GLN A 37 17.47 6.19 -2.28
C GLN A 37 16.11 6.03 -1.58
N MET A 38 15.88 4.89 -0.91
CA MET A 38 14.64 4.63 -0.19
C MET A 38 14.42 5.64 0.96
N ARG A 39 15.48 6.05 1.65
CA ARG A 39 15.42 7.10 2.69
C ARG A 39 14.86 8.43 2.17
N ARG A 40 15.01 8.73 0.88
CA ARG A 40 14.49 9.94 0.23
C ARG A 40 13.09 9.76 -0.34
N ALA A 41 12.49 8.57 -0.24
CA ALA A 41 11.18 8.28 -0.81
C ALA A 41 10.06 9.09 -0.13
N VAL A 42 9.13 9.59 -0.95
CA VAL A 42 7.97 10.38 -0.52
C VAL A 42 6.70 9.60 -0.81
N LEU A 43 5.86 9.39 0.20
CA LEU A 43 4.54 8.79 0.03
C LEU A 43 3.67 9.70 -0.85
N ARG A 44 3.01 9.14 -1.87
CA ARG A 44 2.09 9.88 -2.73
C ARG A 44 0.74 9.17 -2.78
N ILE A 45 -0.34 9.92 -2.65
CA ILE A 45 -1.72 9.44 -2.82
C ILE A 45 -2.36 10.24 -3.95
N GLY A 46 -2.90 9.57 -4.97
CA GLY A 46 -3.46 10.23 -6.15
C GLY A 46 -2.46 11.13 -6.87
N GLY A 47 -1.18 10.73 -6.92
CA GLY A 47 -0.09 11.51 -7.53
C GLY A 47 0.40 12.70 -6.72
N LYS A 48 -0.22 13.02 -5.56
CA LYS A 48 0.18 14.16 -4.71
C LYS A 48 1.02 13.70 -3.51
N PRO A 49 2.11 14.41 -3.18
CA PRO A 49 2.93 14.05 -2.02
C PRO A 49 2.16 14.24 -0.72
N VAL A 50 2.29 13.28 0.20
CA VAL A 50 1.69 13.28 1.52
C VAL A 50 2.79 13.51 2.55
N LYS A 51 2.61 14.51 3.41
CA LYS A 51 3.52 14.75 4.52
C LYS A 51 3.42 13.59 5.50
N ARG A 52 4.56 13.06 5.94
CA ARG A 52 4.61 12.07 7.01
C ARG A 52 4.14 12.71 8.32
N GLY A 53 3.32 12.00 9.07
CA GLY A 53 2.80 12.43 10.37
C GLY A 53 1.29 12.32 10.48
N GLN A 54 0.78 12.65 11.66
CA GLN A 54 -0.64 12.70 11.94
C GLN A 54 -1.18 14.11 11.66
N ARG A 55 -2.43 14.18 11.20
CA ARG A 55 -3.14 15.44 10.98
C ARG A 55 -4.42 15.42 11.79
N HIS A 56 -4.67 16.51 12.52
CA HIS A 56 -5.97 16.74 13.13
C HIS A 56 -7.01 16.98 12.04
N VAL A 57 -8.08 16.20 12.09
CA VAL A 57 -9.25 16.33 11.21
C VAL A 57 -10.50 16.28 12.07
N ASP A 58 -11.47 17.13 11.76
CA ASP A 58 -12.78 17.07 12.38
C ASP A 58 -13.63 16.07 11.59
N LEU A 59 -13.95 14.93 12.20
CA LEU A 59 -14.72 13.84 11.61
C LEU A 59 -15.94 13.55 12.47
N LEU A 60 -17.11 13.45 11.84
CA LEU A 60 -18.32 12.96 12.50
C LEU A 60 -18.28 11.44 12.52
N LEU A 61 -18.40 10.86 13.71
CA LEU A 61 -18.51 9.43 13.94
C LEU A 61 -19.85 9.15 14.63
N ASP A 62 -20.45 8.00 14.30
CA ASP A 62 -21.63 7.55 15.01
C ASP A 62 -21.29 7.29 16.48
N ALA A 63 -22.23 7.62 17.38
CA ALA A 63 -22.02 7.48 18.82
C ALA A 63 -21.58 6.05 19.21
N PHE A 64 -22.17 5.02 18.60
CA PHE A 64 -21.80 3.64 18.93
C PHE A 64 -20.35 3.30 18.58
N ILE A 65 -19.79 3.94 17.55
CA ILE A 65 -18.39 3.74 17.15
C ILE A 65 -17.50 4.38 18.21
N VAL A 66 -17.80 5.61 18.63
CA VAL A 66 -17.05 6.30 19.68
C VAL A 66 -17.04 5.45 20.96
N GLU A 67 -18.21 5.03 21.44
CA GLU A 67 -18.34 4.19 22.64
C GLU A 67 -17.59 2.86 22.53
N TYR A 68 -17.68 2.18 21.38
CA TYR A 68 -16.97 0.92 21.16
C TYR A 68 -15.45 1.08 21.20
N PHE A 69 -14.93 2.13 20.53
CA PHE A 69 -13.50 2.38 20.49
C PHE A 69 -12.98 2.95 21.82
N GLU A 70 -13.75 3.75 22.56
CA GLU A 70 -13.40 4.21 23.91
C GLU A 70 -13.30 3.04 24.89
N ALA A 71 -14.27 2.11 24.87
CA ALA A 71 -14.24 0.91 25.70
C ALA A 71 -13.04 -0.01 25.39
N LYS A 72 -12.56 0.00 24.13
CA LYS A 72 -11.47 -0.85 23.65
C LYS A 72 -10.08 -0.21 23.74
N ALA A 73 -10.02 1.12 23.78
CA ALA A 73 -8.78 1.89 23.65
C ALA A 73 -7.72 1.62 24.72
N GLY A 74 -8.12 1.24 25.93
CA GLY A 74 -7.21 1.02 27.06
C GLY A 74 -6.16 2.13 27.18
N GLU A 75 -4.89 1.75 27.27
CA GLU A 75 -3.75 2.68 27.35
C GLU A 75 -3.30 3.26 25.99
N GLN A 76 -3.65 2.61 24.87
CA GLN A 76 -3.24 3.05 23.51
C GLN A 76 -4.01 4.29 23.04
N GLY A 77 -5.17 4.58 23.64
CA GLY A 77 -6.01 5.72 23.32
C GLY A 77 -6.86 5.52 22.07
N MET A 78 -8.06 6.12 22.08
CA MET A 78 -9.08 5.92 21.03
C MET A 78 -8.58 6.28 19.63
N GLN A 79 -7.89 7.42 19.51
CA GLN A 79 -7.39 7.92 18.22
C GLN A 79 -6.40 6.96 17.56
N ALA A 80 -5.51 6.32 18.34
CA ALA A 80 -4.55 5.38 17.81
C ALA A 80 -5.25 4.13 17.26
N LEU A 81 -6.26 3.63 17.99
CA LEU A 81 -7.02 2.44 17.61
C LEU A 81 -7.89 2.70 16.37
N ILE A 82 -8.53 3.86 16.28
CA ILE A 82 -9.26 4.28 15.07
C ILE A 82 -8.30 4.37 13.88
N ASN A 83 -7.13 5.01 14.05
CA ASN A 83 -6.16 5.14 12.98
C ASN A 83 -5.63 3.77 12.50
N GLN A 84 -5.39 2.83 13.42
CA GLN A 84 -4.98 1.47 13.07
C GLN A 84 -6.05 0.76 12.23
N VAL A 85 -7.31 0.77 12.65
CA VAL A 85 -8.40 0.11 11.92
C VAL A 85 -8.58 0.71 10.53
N LEU A 86 -8.49 2.03 10.40
CA LEU A 86 -8.56 2.69 9.09
C LEU A 86 -7.36 2.30 8.20
N ALA A 87 -6.16 2.19 8.77
CA ALA A 87 -4.98 1.74 8.03
C ALA A 87 -5.11 0.29 7.57
N GLU A 88 -5.57 -0.62 8.44
CA GLU A 88 -5.83 -2.03 8.08
C GLU A 88 -6.84 -2.14 6.95
N TYR A 89 -7.94 -1.36 7.00
CA TYR A 89 -8.91 -1.32 5.90
C TYR A 89 -8.29 -0.90 4.56
N ILE A 90 -7.40 0.11 4.57
CA ILE A 90 -6.68 0.55 3.36
C ILE A 90 -5.74 -0.54 2.84
N HIS A 91 -5.05 -1.26 3.72
CA HIS A 91 -4.11 -2.32 3.33
C HIS A 91 -4.79 -3.57 2.76
N HIS A 92 -6.04 -3.83 3.15
CA HIS A 92 -6.82 -4.98 2.69
C HIS A 92 -7.74 -4.68 1.48
N GLN A 93 -7.70 -3.47 0.93
CA GLN A 93 -8.39 -3.11 -0.32
C GLN A 93 -7.59 -3.39 -1.58
#